data_AF-A0A832HY16-F1
#
_entry.id   AF-A0A832HY16-F1
#
_cell.length_a   1.000
_cell.length_b   1.000
_cell.length_c   1.000
_cell.angle_alpha   90.00
_cell.angle_beta   90.00
_cell.angle_gamma   90.00
#
_symmetry.space_group_name_H-M   'P 1'
#
loop_
_entity.id
_entity.type
_entity.pdbx_description
1 polymer ?
#
loop_
_entity_poly.entity_id
_entity_poly.type
_entity_poly.pdbx_seq_one_letter_code
_entity_poly.pdbx_strand_id
1 'polypeptide(L)'
;MEALTSKEMVEELKKEWKTLWWKRIDDKVRAEGIADKDYGMLFVERGTVIFATRKFRILSFREILQLHGVIDVDRVVGPHPSVGGWGKFIRTVIANQQPSKRKRRAWKYFEEEKKKQQLKKGGRGWLHF
;
A
#
# COMPACT_ATOMS: atom_id res chain seq x y z
N MET A 1 23.61 19.85 -8.12
CA MET A 1 23.96 19.07 -6.91
C MET A 1 22.76 18.81 -5.97
N GLU A 2 21.57 19.37 -6.21
CA GLU A 2 20.40 19.26 -5.31
C GLU A 2 19.57 17.96 -5.41
N ALA A 3 19.72 17.18 -6.48
CA ALA A 3 18.89 15.98 -6.69
C ALA A 3 19.45 14.72 -6.00
N LEU A 4 20.75 14.68 -5.69
CA LEU A 4 21.37 13.57 -4.95
C LEU A 4 21.11 13.71 -3.46
N THR A 5 21.23 14.94 -2.94
CA THR A 5 20.93 15.29 -1.54
C THR A 5 19.47 15.02 -1.18
N SER A 6 18.54 15.24 -2.11
CA SER A 6 17.11 14.94 -1.86
C SER A 6 16.80 13.44 -1.80
N LYS A 7 17.50 12.59 -2.58
CA LYS A 7 17.31 11.14 -2.52
C LYS A 7 17.87 10.55 -1.23
N GLU A 8 19.08 10.94 -0.85
CA GLU A 8 19.72 10.48 0.39
C GLU A 8 18.91 10.89 1.62
N MET A 9 18.44 12.15 1.66
CA MET A 9 17.53 12.63 2.71
C MET A 9 16.25 11.79 2.79
N VAL A 10 15.60 11.52 1.65
CA VAL A 10 14.37 10.71 1.61
C VAL A 10 14.62 9.29 2.12
N GLU A 11 15.77 8.70 1.80
CA GLU A 11 16.15 7.38 2.30
C GLU A 11 16.38 7.38 3.82
N GLU A 12 17.06 8.39 4.35
CA GLU A 12 17.20 8.57 5.81
C GLU A 12 15.85 8.75 6.49
N LEU A 13 14.98 9.60 5.93
CA LEU A 13 13.62 9.80 6.44
C LEU A 13 12.83 8.49 6.46
N LYS A 14 12.95 7.67 5.41
CA LYS A 14 12.32 6.33 5.35
C LYS A 14 12.88 5.38 6.41
N LYS A 15 14.20 5.42 6.67
CA LYS A 15 14.84 4.60 7.71
C LYS A 15 14.33 4.99 9.10
N GLU A 16 14.29 6.28 9.41
CA GLU A 16 13.72 6.76 10.67
C GLU A 16 12.24 6.40 10.78
N TRP A 17 11.46 6.62 9.73
CA TRP A 17 10.04 6.27 9.67
C TRP A 17 9.81 4.80 10.00
N LYS A 18 10.51 3.90 9.32
CA LYS A 18 10.41 2.46 9.58
C LYS A 18 10.80 2.11 11.02
N THR A 19 11.84 2.76 11.53
CA THR A 19 12.34 2.54 12.89
C THR A 19 11.34 3.03 13.94
N LEU A 20 10.69 4.17 13.72
CA LEU A 20 9.63 4.70 14.57
C LEU A 20 8.47 3.71 14.69
N TRP A 21 7.92 3.27 13.56
CA TRP A 21 6.76 2.36 13.58
C TRP A 21 7.07 0.98 14.14
N TRP A 22 8.32 0.51 14.02
CA TRP A 22 8.73 -0.78 14.54
C TRP A 22 9.06 -0.74 16.04
N LYS A 23 9.78 0.30 16.50
CA LYS A 23 10.22 0.40 17.90
C LYS A 23 9.26 1.16 18.81
N ARG A 24 8.17 1.71 18.27
CA ARG A 24 7.09 2.36 19.02
C ARG A 24 6.70 1.54 20.26
N ILE A 25 6.52 2.23 21.38
CA ILE A 25 5.95 1.66 22.60
C ILE A 25 4.43 1.69 22.46
N ASP A 26 3.78 0.54 22.56
CA ASP A 26 2.32 0.44 22.57
C ASP A 26 1.81 0.47 24.02
N ASP A 27 1.21 1.59 24.44
CA ASP A 27 0.47 1.71 25.70
C ASP A 27 -0.91 1.07 25.52
N LYS A 28 -1.05 -0.16 26.06
CA LYS A 28 -2.29 -0.93 26.00
C LYS A 28 -3.43 -0.34 26.83
N VAL A 29 -3.13 0.41 27.89
CA VAL A 29 -4.15 0.97 28.78
C VAL A 29 -4.82 2.15 28.11
N ARG A 30 -4.01 3.02 27.49
CA ARG A 30 -4.49 4.24 26.82
C ARG A 30 -4.80 4.03 25.34
N ALA A 31 -4.43 2.87 24.79
CA ALA A 31 -4.45 2.59 23.35
C ALA A 31 -3.69 3.68 22.57
N GLU A 32 -2.53 4.05 23.11
CA GLU A 32 -1.63 5.05 22.55
C GLU A 32 -0.36 4.37 22.04
N GLY A 33 0.19 4.88 20.96
CA GLY A 33 1.48 4.52 20.43
C GLY A 33 2.45 5.66 20.66
N ILE A 34 3.55 5.40 21.36
CA ILE A 34 4.49 6.42 21.85
C ILE A 34 5.87 6.21 21.22
N ALA A 35 6.54 7.30 20.85
CA ALA A 35 7.90 7.27 20.36
C ALA A 35 8.90 6.82 21.45
N ASP A 36 9.66 5.77 21.17
CA ASP A 36 10.66 5.20 22.11
C ASP A 36 11.90 6.10 22.28
N LYS A 37 12.23 6.90 21.24
CA LYS A 37 13.40 7.79 21.18
C LYS A 37 13.09 9.04 20.35
N ASP A 38 14.08 9.92 20.26
CA ASP A 38 14.04 11.08 19.37
C ASP A 38 14.26 10.65 17.90
N TYR A 39 13.46 11.22 17.01
CA TYR A 39 13.52 11.08 15.56
C TYR A 39 13.54 12.47 14.94
N GLY A 40 14.74 13.02 14.80
CA GLY A 40 14.95 14.40 14.36
C GLY A 40 14.39 14.68 12.97
N MET A 41 14.53 13.73 12.03
CA MET A 41 14.03 13.91 10.66
C MET A 41 12.50 13.87 10.59
N LEU A 42 11.84 13.31 11.61
CA LEU A 42 10.39 13.23 11.69
C LEU A 42 9.77 14.34 12.56
N PHE A 43 10.59 15.18 13.19
CA PHE A 43 10.17 16.18 14.19
C PHE A 43 9.42 15.53 15.37
N VAL A 44 9.88 14.36 15.81
CA VAL A 44 9.25 13.59 16.90
C VAL A 44 10.25 13.42 18.03
N GLU A 45 9.89 13.92 19.21
CA GLU A 45 10.66 13.73 20.44
C GLU A 45 10.25 12.43 21.14
N ARG A 46 11.15 11.89 21.96
CA ARG A 46 10.87 10.74 22.82
C ARG A 46 9.66 11.00 23.70
N GLY A 47 8.75 10.04 23.79
CA GLY A 47 7.52 10.19 24.57
C GLY A 47 6.38 10.86 23.80
N THR A 48 6.62 11.35 22.58
CA THR A 48 5.56 11.90 21.72
C THR A 48 4.55 10.79 21.37
N VAL A 49 3.26 11.08 21.57
CA VAL A 49 2.17 10.21 21.12
C VAL A 49 2.06 10.33 19.60
N ILE A 50 2.34 9.23 18.89
CA ILE A 50 2.32 9.15 17.42
C ILE A 50 1.08 8.45 16.88
N PHE A 51 0.31 7.80 17.75
CA PHE A 51 -0.97 7.17 17.45
C PHE A 51 -1.85 7.18 18.70
N ALA A 52 -3.11 7.60 18.60
CA ALA A 52 -4.08 7.47 19.68
C ALA A 52 -5.49 7.28 19.10
N THR A 53 -6.34 6.59 19.82
CA THR A 53 -7.73 6.29 19.40
C THR A 53 -8.69 7.46 19.63
N ARG A 54 -8.41 8.31 20.62
CA ARG A 54 -9.13 9.58 20.85
C ARG A 54 -8.68 10.63 19.84
N LYS A 55 -9.36 11.79 19.78
CA LYS A 55 -9.08 12.98 18.94
C LYS A 55 -7.58 13.26 18.72
N PHE A 56 -6.97 12.53 17.80
CA PHE A 56 -5.55 12.56 17.52
C PHE A 56 -5.38 12.53 16.01
N ARG A 57 -4.47 13.39 15.53
CA ARG A 57 -4.11 13.45 14.12
C ARG A 57 -2.92 12.54 13.89
N ILE A 58 -3.12 11.46 13.14
CA ILE A 58 -2.07 10.50 12.82
C ILE A 58 -0.92 11.20 12.09
N LEU A 59 0.30 10.86 12.49
CA LEU A 59 1.52 11.32 11.84
C LEU A 59 1.50 10.92 10.35
N SER A 60 1.65 11.89 9.46
CA SER A 60 1.58 11.68 8.01
C SER A 60 2.96 11.82 7.38
N PHE A 61 3.51 10.73 6.83
CA PHE A 61 4.81 10.76 6.15
C PHE A 61 4.84 11.75 4.99
N ARG A 62 3.71 11.93 4.30
CA ARG A 62 3.57 12.87 3.19
C ARG A 62 3.73 14.32 3.66
N GLU A 63 3.12 14.67 4.78
CA GLU A 63 3.24 16.02 5.36
C GLU A 63 4.67 16.30 5.81
N ILE A 64 5.36 15.32 6.40
CA ILE A 64 6.76 15.45 6.80
C ILE A 64 7.66 15.70 5.58
N LEU A 65 7.47 14.96 4.48
CA LEU A 65 8.23 15.18 3.25
C LEU A 65 7.99 16.58 2.67
N GLN A 66 6.77 17.12 2.78
CA GLN A 66 6.46 18.48 2.35
C GLN A 66 7.16 19.53 3.23
N LEU A 67 7.24 19.31 4.55
CA LEU A 67 7.96 20.20 5.48
C LEU A 67 9.46 20.28 5.15
N HIS A 68 10.06 19.19 4.67
CA HIS A 68 11.44 19.17 4.18
C HIS A 68 11.61 19.74 2.77
N GLY A 69 10.54 20.25 2.14
CA GLY A 69 10.60 20.89 0.82
C GLY A 69 10.74 19.92 -0.36
N VAL A 70 10.38 18.64 -0.20
CA VAL A 70 10.43 17.66 -1.30
C VAL A 70 9.35 18.01 -2.34
N ILE A 71 9.76 18.43 -3.53
CA ILE A 71 8.87 18.93 -4.60
C ILE A 71 8.05 17.80 -5.24
N ASP A 72 8.57 16.57 -5.26
CA ASP A 72 8.03 15.42 -6.00
C ASP A 72 7.51 14.29 -5.06
N VAL A 73 6.77 14.66 -4.01
CA VAL A 73 6.32 13.72 -2.95
C VAL A 73 5.52 12.53 -3.51
N ASP A 74 4.72 12.75 -4.54
CA ASP A 74 3.86 11.72 -5.15
C ASP A 74 4.64 10.65 -5.91
N ARG A 75 5.92 10.90 -6.25
CA ARG A 75 6.82 9.88 -6.78
C ARG A 75 7.41 9.00 -5.67
N VAL A 76 7.54 9.54 -4.47
CA VAL A 76 8.16 8.88 -3.32
C VAL A 76 7.13 8.07 -2.52
N VAL A 77 5.92 8.61 -2.37
CA VAL A 77 4.83 8.02 -1.61
C VAL A 77 3.76 7.52 -2.59
N GLY A 78 3.44 6.24 -2.51
CA GLY A 78 2.37 5.66 -3.33
C GLY A 78 1.00 6.29 -3.03
N PRO A 79 0.03 6.19 -3.97
CA PRO A 79 -1.30 6.74 -3.77
C PRO A 79 -2.00 6.08 -2.59
N HIS A 80 -2.91 6.82 -1.94
CA HIS A 80 -3.62 6.38 -0.75
C HIS A 80 -4.32 5.00 -0.96
N PRO A 81 -4.32 4.09 0.03
CA PRO A 81 -4.86 2.73 -0.12
C PRO A 81 -6.31 2.67 -0.62
N SER A 82 -7.17 3.64 -0.26
CA SER A 82 -8.56 3.71 -0.75
C SER A 82 -8.67 3.88 -2.28
N VAL A 83 -7.66 4.49 -2.89
CA VAL A 83 -7.55 4.69 -4.35
C VAL A 83 -7.11 3.39 -5.04
N GLY A 84 -6.55 2.43 -4.29
CA GLY A 84 -6.21 1.08 -4.74
C GLY A 84 -4.86 0.93 -5.45
N GLY A 85 -3.87 1.76 -5.09
CA GLY A 85 -2.50 1.61 -5.58
C GLY A 85 -2.34 1.77 -7.11
N TRP A 86 -1.10 1.66 -7.57
CA TRP A 86 -0.78 1.68 -8.99
C TRP A 86 -1.45 0.53 -9.77
N GLY A 87 -1.62 -0.63 -9.14
CA GLY A 87 -2.26 -1.79 -9.77
C GLY A 87 -3.74 -1.59 -10.11
N LYS A 88 -4.55 -1.00 -9.21
CA LYS A 88 -5.95 -0.68 -9.53
C LYS A 88 -6.02 0.45 -10.54
N PHE A 89 -5.16 1.46 -10.41
CA PHE A 89 -5.07 2.55 -11.39
C PHE A 89 -4.80 2.01 -12.81
N ILE A 90 -3.78 1.17 -13.00
CA ILE A 90 -3.47 0.58 -14.31
C ILE A 90 -4.68 -0.21 -14.83
N ARG A 91 -5.32 -1.05 -14.02
CA ARG A 91 -6.50 -1.82 -14.46
C ARG A 91 -7.69 -0.95 -14.83
N THR A 92 -7.97 0.11 -14.06
CA THR A 92 -9.19 0.90 -14.17
C THR A 92 -9.08 2.04 -15.18
N VAL A 93 -7.92 2.72 -15.22
CA VAL A 93 -7.70 3.91 -16.03
C VAL A 93 -6.99 3.57 -17.34
N ILE A 94 -5.98 2.69 -17.33
CA ILE A 94 -5.17 2.40 -18.54
C ILE A 94 -5.73 1.20 -19.32
N ALA A 95 -5.92 0.05 -18.66
CA ALA A 95 -6.31 -1.19 -19.32
C ALA A 95 -7.75 -1.15 -19.88
N ASN A 96 -8.65 -0.39 -19.25
CA ASN A 96 -10.01 -0.19 -19.75
C ASN A 96 -10.10 0.73 -20.98
N GLN A 97 -9.03 1.46 -21.32
CA GLN A 97 -8.97 2.26 -22.57
C GLN A 97 -8.64 1.41 -23.80
N GLN A 98 -8.12 0.19 -23.63
CA GLN A 98 -7.85 -0.71 -24.74
C GLN A 98 -9.16 -1.32 -25.25
N PRO A 99 -9.61 -1.03 -26.49
CA PRO A 99 -10.85 -1.59 -27.01
C PRO A 99 -10.77 -3.11 -27.00
N SER A 100 -11.83 -3.74 -26.49
CA SER A 100 -12.04 -5.17 -26.17
C SER A 100 -11.78 -6.19 -27.29
N LYS A 101 -11.21 -5.78 -28.43
CA LYS A 101 -10.96 -6.59 -29.62
C LYS A 101 -10.09 -7.83 -29.36
N ARG A 102 -9.23 -7.81 -28.33
CA ARG A 102 -8.35 -8.95 -28.01
C ARG A 102 -9.07 -10.08 -27.25
N LYS A 103 -10.06 -9.77 -26.40
CA LYS A 103 -10.83 -10.79 -25.66
C LYS A 103 -11.71 -11.65 -26.59
N ARG A 104 -12.28 -11.07 -27.66
CA ARG A 104 -13.09 -11.83 -28.63
C ARG A 104 -12.31 -12.89 -29.42
N ARG A 105 -10.99 -12.76 -29.58
CA ARG A 105 -10.19 -13.76 -30.31
C ARG A 105 -9.88 -14.99 -29.46
N ALA A 106 -9.61 -14.82 -28.17
CA ALA A 106 -9.29 -15.94 -27.28
C ALA A 106 -10.49 -16.88 -27.04
N TRP A 107 -11.71 -16.34 -26.99
CA TRP A 107 -12.92 -17.14 -26.75
C TRP A 107 -13.23 -18.12 -27.90
N LYS A 108 -12.85 -17.80 -29.15
CA LYS A 108 -13.03 -18.70 -30.29
C LYS A 108 -12.18 -19.97 -30.23
N TYR A 109 -11.11 -19.99 -29.43
CA TYR A 109 -10.24 -21.16 -29.27
C TYR A 109 -10.60 -22.04 -28.07
N PHE A 110 -11.55 -21.61 -27.22
CA PHE A 110 -12.02 -22.39 -26.05
C PHE A 110 -13.39 -23.07 -26.28
N GLU A 111 -13.96 -22.94 -27.48
CA GLU A 111 -15.22 -23.57 -27.91
C GLU A 111 -15.06 -25.04 -28.34
N GLU A 112 -13.96 -25.70 -27.99
CA GLU A 112 -13.97 -27.17 -28.02
C GLU A 112 -14.89 -27.66 -26.89
N GLU A 113 -15.99 -28.31 -27.28
CA GLU A 113 -16.96 -28.91 -26.36
C GLU A 113 -16.24 -29.80 -25.34
N LYS A 114 -16.08 -29.29 -24.11
CA LYS A 114 -15.56 -30.09 -23.00
C LYS A 114 -16.53 -31.25 -22.77
N LYS A 115 -16.11 -32.47 -23.12
CA LYS A 115 -16.85 -33.71 -22.84
C LYS A 115 -17.31 -33.71 -21.38
N LYS A 116 -18.62 -33.67 -21.17
CA LYS A 116 -19.22 -33.71 -19.82
C LYS A 116 -18.87 -35.05 -19.18
N GLN A 117 -18.04 -35.03 -18.15
CA GLN A 117 -17.73 -36.23 -17.37
C GLN A 117 -19.03 -36.75 -16.72
N GLN A 118 -19.25 -38.07 -16.75
CA GLN A 118 -20.42 -38.68 -16.11
C GLN A 118 -20.38 -38.41 -14.61
N LEU A 119 -21.44 -37.79 -14.09
CA LEU A 119 -21.66 -37.59 -12.67
C LEU A 119 -21.99 -38.94 -12.02
N LYS A 120 -21.45 -39.22 -10.83
CA LYS A 120 -21.91 -40.38 -10.04
C LYS A 120 -23.39 -40.19 -9.65
N LYS A 121 -24.11 -41.28 -9.39
CA LYS A 121 -25.47 -41.21 -8.81
C LYS A 121 -25.41 -40.36 -7.53
N GLY A 122 -25.97 -39.14 -7.60
CA GLY A 122 -25.87 -38.14 -6.54
C GLY A 122 -25.10 -36.85 -6.90
N GLY A 123 -24.65 -36.68 -8.14
CA GLY A 123 -24.22 -35.38 -8.68
C GLY A 123 -22.85 -34.86 -8.26
N ARG A 124 -22.07 -35.62 -7.48
CA ARG A 124 -20.72 -35.22 -7.03
C ARG A 124 -19.63 -35.89 -7.88
N GLY A 125 -18.69 -35.08 -8.36
CA GLY A 125 -17.54 -35.52 -9.16
C GLY A 125 -16.44 -36.17 -8.32
N TRP A 126 -15.43 -36.76 -8.99
CA TRP A 126 -14.33 -37.52 -8.37
C TRP A 126 -13.29 -36.65 -7.63
N LEU A 127 -13.39 -35.33 -7.73
CA LEU A 127 -12.44 -34.34 -7.19
C LEU A 127 -12.98 -33.63 -5.93
N HIS A 128 -13.65 -34.39 -5.05
CA HIS A 128 -13.91 -33.94 -3.67
C HIS A 128 -13.00 -34.75 -2.74
N PHE A 129 -11.97 -34.12 -2.19
CA PHE A 129 -11.24 -34.55 -0.99
C PHE A 129 -11.67 -33.65 0.17
#